data_AF-A0A3D0ZWZ1-F1
#
_entry.id   AF-A0A3D0ZWZ1-F1
#
_cell.length_a   1.000
_cell.length_b   1.000
_cell.length_c   1.000
_cell.angle_alpha   90.00
_cell.angle_beta   90.00
_cell.angle_gamma   90.00
#
_symmetry.space_group_name_H-M   'P 1'
#
loop_
_entity.id
_entity.type
_entity.pdbx_description
1 polymer ?
#
loop_
_entity_poly.entity_id
_entity_poly.type
_entity_poly.pdbx_seq_one_letter_code
_entity_poly.pdbx_strand_id
1 'polypeptide(L)'
;WLALVAAATRPQWIGEPINLPTTGRDLLLAVDISGSMGTEDMQHRGAIATRLTVVKDVVGDFVERRKGDRLGLILFGTRAYLQTPLTFDRKTVRTLLEETPLGIAGGKTAIGDAIGLAVKRLQKRPAENRVLVLLTDGVSNVGEVEPTQAAQLAAQEGIRIYTIGFGAEEMSVPGLLFNRTVNPSAELDIETLTRIAENTGGIFQRARSSQELEEIYQALDKLEPLEQDAETYRPIRSLFWYPLAIALLTSFCVCLLHPTLMGWFTNRIKGRLKKADIA
;
A
#
# COMPACT_ATOMS: atom_id res chain seq x y z
N TRP A 1 -29.43 -45.73 -7.42
CA TRP A 1 -30.22 -44.73 -8.16
C TRP A 1 -30.31 -43.40 -7.41
N LEU A 2 -30.89 -43.34 -6.19
CA LEU A 2 -30.98 -42.10 -5.40
C LEU A 2 -29.64 -41.37 -5.19
N ALA A 3 -28.57 -42.10 -4.88
CA ALA A 3 -27.23 -41.53 -4.72
C ALA A 3 -26.68 -40.89 -6.02
N LEU A 4 -27.07 -41.42 -7.18
CA LEU A 4 -26.66 -40.90 -8.49
C LEU A 4 -27.42 -39.61 -8.82
N VAL A 5 -28.72 -39.58 -8.50
CA VAL A 5 -29.55 -38.35 -8.60
C VAL A 5 -28.99 -37.27 -7.66
N ALA A 6 -28.67 -37.61 -6.41
CA ALA A 6 -28.06 -36.67 -5.46
C ALA A 6 -26.66 -36.18 -5.88
N ALA A 7 -25.90 -36.98 -6.61
CA ALA A 7 -24.65 -36.52 -7.23
C ALA A 7 -24.90 -35.55 -8.39
N ALA A 8 -25.92 -35.82 -9.21
CA ALA A 8 -26.28 -34.99 -10.36
C ALA A 8 -26.79 -33.59 -9.96
N THR A 9 -27.41 -33.43 -8.80
CA THR A 9 -27.84 -32.12 -8.27
C THR A 9 -26.66 -31.28 -7.74
N ARG A 10 -25.43 -31.82 -7.71
CA ARG A 10 -24.19 -31.15 -7.29
C ARG A 10 -24.35 -30.36 -5.99
N PRO A 11 -24.64 -31.01 -4.84
CA PRO A 11 -24.77 -30.32 -3.57
C PRO A 11 -23.53 -29.48 -3.28
N GLN A 12 -23.76 -28.24 -2.85
CA GLN A 12 -22.71 -27.27 -2.59
C GLN A 12 -22.73 -26.90 -1.11
N TRP A 13 -21.55 -26.80 -0.52
CA TRP A 13 -21.36 -26.19 0.79
C TRP A 13 -20.84 -24.77 0.57
N ILE A 14 -21.59 -23.81 1.07
CA ILE A 14 -21.20 -22.41 1.08
C ILE A 14 -20.42 -22.20 2.37
N GLY A 15 -19.11 -21.97 2.24
CA GLY A 15 -18.26 -21.66 3.39
C GLY A 15 -18.56 -20.29 4.00
N GLU A 16 -17.92 -20.01 5.13
CA GLU A 16 -17.98 -18.69 5.75
C GLU A 16 -17.47 -17.59 4.80
N PRO A 17 -18.05 -16.38 4.84
CA PRO A 17 -17.55 -15.25 4.06
C PRO A 17 -16.08 -14.97 4.43
N ILE A 18 -15.22 -14.93 3.41
CA ILE A 18 -13.87 -14.41 3.52
C ILE A 18 -13.85 -12.98 3.00
N ASN A 19 -13.25 -12.07 3.75
CA ASN A 19 -13.04 -10.69 3.31
C ASN A 19 -11.92 -10.69 2.26
N LEU A 20 -12.21 -10.27 1.03
CA LEU A 20 -11.16 -9.95 0.08
C LEU A 20 -10.42 -8.69 0.56
N PRO A 21 -9.11 -8.56 0.32
CA PRO A 21 -8.41 -7.32 0.58
C PRO A 21 -9.03 -6.21 -0.28
N THR A 22 -9.76 -5.31 0.38
CA THR A 22 -10.31 -4.09 -0.24
C THR A 22 -9.16 -3.27 -0.79
N THR A 23 -9.28 -2.80 -2.03
CA THR A 23 -8.30 -1.91 -2.62
C THR A 23 -8.32 -0.58 -1.87
N GLY A 24 -7.29 -0.30 -1.08
CA GLY A 24 -7.08 1.04 -0.53
C GLY A 24 -6.57 2.00 -1.60
N ARG A 25 -6.17 3.20 -1.16
CA ARG A 25 -5.63 4.25 -2.01
C ARG A 25 -4.19 3.91 -2.44
N ASP A 26 -3.80 4.46 -3.58
CA ASP A 26 -2.42 4.54 -4.04
C ASP A 26 -1.82 5.84 -3.55
N LEU A 27 -1.19 5.81 -2.38
CA LEU A 27 -0.61 6.97 -1.73
C LEU A 27 0.90 7.02 -1.97
N LEU A 28 1.34 8.09 -2.63
CA LEU A 28 2.75 8.37 -2.84
C LEU A 28 3.19 9.46 -1.88
N LEU A 29 4.24 9.20 -1.10
CA LEU A 29 4.88 10.17 -0.23
C LEU A 29 6.06 10.78 -1.00
N ALA A 30 6.10 12.09 -1.17
CA ALA A 30 7.25 12.81 -1.68
C ALA A 30 7.87 13.62 -0.53
N VAL A 31 9.06 13.23 -0.10
CA VAL A 31 9.76 13.82 1.04
C VAL A 31 11.00 14.57 0.58
N ASP A 32 11.09 15.84 0.96
CA ASP A 32 12.28 16.65 0.77
C ASP A 32 13.42 16.16 1.67
N ILE A 33 14.60 16.03 1.07
CA ILE A 33 15.84 15.63 1.73
C ILE A 33 17.01 16.56 1.36
N SER A 34 16.67 17.77 0.91
CA SER A 34 17.61 18.86 0.59
C SER A 34 18.39 19.32 1.83
N GLY A 35 19.35 20.23 1.61
CA GLY A 35 20.26 20.67 2.68
C GLY A 35 19.54 21.32 3.87
N SER A 36 18.45 22.06 3.62
CA SER A 36 17.64 22.72 4.65
C SER A 36 17.00 21.73 5.63
N MET A 37 16.71 20.52 5.17
CA MET A 37 16.14 19.45 6.01
C MET A 37 17.12 18.93 7.08
N GLY A 38 18.40 19.30 6.98
CA GLY A 38 19.43 19.06 7.99
C GLY A 38 19.43 20.06 9.15
N THR A 39 18.59 21.10 9.12
CA THR A 39 18.55 22.13 10.17
C THR A 39 18.09 21.53 11.50
N GLU A 40 18.86 21.78 12.57
CA GLU A 40 18.56 21.36 13.95
C GLU A 40 17.69 22.41 14.68
N ASP A 41 16.49 22.68 14.16
CA ASP A 41 15.52 23.62 14.74
C ASP A 41 14.31 22.95 15.41
N MET A 42 14.18 21.63 15.34
CA MET A 42 13.00 20.94 15.82
C MET A 42 13.22 20.32 17.19
N GLN A 43 12.22 20.42 18.07
CA GLN A 43 12.18 19.61 19.28
C GLN A 43 11.45 18.29 18.99
N HIS A 44 12.11 17.18 19.30
CA HIS A 44 11.54 15.85 19.14
C HIS A 44 12.01 14.93 20.25
N ARG A 45 11.07 14.25 20.91
CA ARG A 45 11.34 13.32 22.03
C ARG A 45 12.23 13.92 23.13
N GLY A 46 12.08 15.22 23.40
CA GLY A 46 12.84 15.93 24.45
C GLY A 46 14.27 16.34 24.06
N ALA A 47 14.68 16.15 22.81
CA ALA A 47 15.96 16.60 22.28
C ALA A 47 15.78 17.51 21.07
N ILE A 48 16.80 18.33 20.78
CA ILE A 48 16.90 19.04 19.50
C ILE A 48 17.23 17.99 18.43
N ALA A 49 16.51 18.05 17.31
CA ALA A 49 16.62 17.13 16.20
C ALA A 49 16.55 17.88 14.86
N THR A 50 17.09 17.24 13.81
CA THR A 50 16.95 17.78 12.45
C THR A 50 15.53 17.65 11.95
N ARG A 51 15.11 18.53 11.03
CA ARG A 51 13.81 18.42 10.34
C ARG A 51 13.60 17.02 9.72
N LEU A 52 14.61 16.50 9.01
CA LEU A 52 14.55 15.17 8.42
C LEU A 52 14.36 14.06 9.46
N THR A 53 14.97 14.18 10.64
CA THR A 53 14.80 13.19 11.73
C THR A 53 13.35 13.14 12.20
N VAL A 54 12.74 14.32 12.41
CA VAL A 54 11.33 14.40 12.79
C VAL A 54 10.42 13.85 11.71
N VAL A 55 10.67 14.20 10.44
CA VAL A 55 9.90 13.70 9.30
C VAL A 55 9.97 12.19 9.20
N LYS A 56 11.17 11.58 9.30
CA LYS A 56 11.31 10.11 9.27
C LYS A 56 10.45 9.44 10.33
N ASP A 57 10.44 9.99 11.55
CA ASP A 57 9.69 9.42 12.65
C ASP A 57 8.17 9.56 12.44
N VAL A 58 7.68 10.78 12.18
CA VAL A 58 6.24 11.03 12.03
C VAL A 58 5.67 10.38 10.77
N VAL A 59 6.35 10.53 9.62
CA VAL A 59 5.87 9.97 8.34
C VAL A 59 5.93 8.46 8.35
N GLY A 60 6.96 7.88 8.98
CA GLY A 60 7.02 6.43 9.04
C GLY A 60 6.01 5.82 10.01
N ASP A 61 5.64 6.51 11.11
CA ASP A 61 4.54 6.08 11.98
C ASP A 61 3.21 6.12 11.21
N PHE A 62 3.01 7.17 10.39
CA PHE A 62 1.89 7.24 9.45
C PHE A 62 1.88 6.04 8.47
N VAL A 63 3.01 5.71 7.85
CA VAL A 63 3.16 4.56 6.93
C VAL A 63 2.77 3.25 7.61
N GLU A 64 3.18 3.03 8.86
CA GLU A 64 2.86 1.80 9.60
C GLU A 64 1.38 1.68 9.98
N ARG A 65 0.74 2.82 10.32
CA ARG A 65 -0.68 2.88 10.72
C ARG A 65 -1.64 2.64 9.55
N ARG A 66 -1.27 3.05 8.34
CA ARG A 66 -2.08 2.84 7.13
C ARG A 66 -2.23 1.35 6.83
N LYS A 67 -3.46 0.84 6.78
CA LYS A 67 -3.76 -0.57 6.46
C LYS A 67 -4.60 -0.62 5.20
N GLY A 68 -4.24 -1.46 4.23
CA GLY A 68 -5.01 -1.62 2.99
C GLY A 68 -4.62 -0.68 1.85
N ASP A 69 -3.86 0.38 2.13
CA ASP A 69 -3.29 1.26 1.10
C ASP A 69 -2.01 0.69 0.48
N ARG A 70 -1.76 1.02 -0.80
CA ARG A 70 -0.44 0.87 -1.40
C ARG A 70 0.34 2.16 -1.18
N LEU A 71 1.49 2.04 -0.55
CA LEU A 71 2.36 3.16 -0.23
C LEU A 71 3.59 3.14 -1.14
N GLY A 72 4.00 4.31 -1.62
CA GLY A 72 5.28 4.48 -2.30
C GLY A 72 6.00 5.72 -1.79
N LEU A 73 7.30 5.78 -2.03
CA LEU A 73 8.18 6.82 -1.52
C LEU A 73 9.02 7.41 -2.64
N ILE A 74 8.91 8.73 -2.80
CA ILE A 74 9.79 9.57 -3.59
C ILE A 74 10.62 10.40 -2.61
N LEU A 75 11.92 10.46 -2.87
CA LEU A 75 12.83 11.34 -2.17
C LEU A 75 13.31 12.37 -3.18
N PHE A 76 13.36 13.63 -2.76
CA PHE A 76 13.77 14.70 -3.67
C PHE A 76 14.63 15.75 -2.98
N GLY A 77 15.43 16.40 -3.81
CA GLY A 77 16.34 17.49 -3.50
C GLY A 77 16.64 18.20 -4.80
N THR A 78 17.90 18.27 -5.23
CA THR A 78 18.27 18.74 -6.58
C THR A 78 17.65 17.88 -7.68
N ARG A 79 17.43 16.58 -7.41
CA ARG A 79 16.75 15.64 -8.31
C ARG A 79 15.70 14.86 -7.53
N ALA A 80 14.63 14.44 -8.21
CA ALA A 80 13.65 13.53 -7.63
C ALA A 80 13.93 12.09 -8.07
N TYR A 81 13.87 11.13 -7.14
CA TYR A 81 13.96 9.71 -7.46
C TYR A 81 12.97 8.87 -6.66
N LEU A 82 12.59 7.74 -7.26
CA LEU A 82 11.64 6.81 -6.65
C LEU A 82 12.43 5.85 -5.74
N GLN A 83 12.29 6.01 -4.43
CA GLN A 83 12.91 5.13 -3.43
C GLN A 83 12.14 3.81 -3.31
N THR A 84 10.80 3.87 -3.33
CA THR A 84 9.96 2.67 -3.20
C THR A 84 8.77 2.77 -4.15
N PRO A 85 8.60 1.82 -5.09
CA PRO A 85 7.36 1.69 -5.85
C PRO A 85 6.17 1.42 -4.94
N LEU A 86 4.95 1.71 -5.42
CA LEU A 86 3.71 1.42 -4.71
C LEU A 86 3.64 -0.06 -4.29
N THR A 87 3.55 -0.29 -2.98
CA THR A 87 3.55 -1.63 -2.37
C THR A 87 2.64 -1.67 -1.13
N PHE A 88 2.14 -2.85 -0.80
CA PHE A 88 1.46 -3.10 0.48
C PHE A 88 2.46 -3.37 1.62
N ASP A 89 3.76 -3.52 1.31
CA ASP A 89 4.81 -3.73 2.29
C ASP A 89 5.25 -2.41 2.96
N ARG A 90 4.48 -2.05 3.97
CA ARG A 90 4.66 -0.84 4.78
C ARG A 90 5.94 -0.86 5.60
N LYS A 91 6.37 -2.05 6.04
CA LYS A 91 7.60 -2.21 6.82
C LYS A 91 8.79 -1.82 5.96
N THR A 92 8.84 -2.30 4.72
CA THR A 92 9.89 -1.95 3.77
C THR A 92 9.88 -0.44 3.47
N VAL A 93 8.71 0.17 3.26
CA VAL A 93 8.61 1.64 3.05
C VAL A 93 9.14 2.41 4.26
N ARG A 94 8.76 2.02 5.49
CA ARG A 94 9.27 2.62 6.74
C ARG A 94 10.79 2.48 6.84
N THR A 95 11.33 1.28 6.66
CA THR A 95 12.77 1.03 6.75
C THR A 95 13.55 1.87 5.74
N LEU A 96 13.09 1.91 4.48
CA LEU A 96 13.77 2.71 3.44
C LEU A 96 13.70 4.21 3.71
N LEU A 97 12.61 4.70 4.33
CA LEU A 97 12.52 6.09 4.80
C LEU A 97 13.51 6.36 5.94
N GLU A 98 13.55 5.50 6.96
CA GLU A 98 14.45 5.63 8.11
C GLU A 98 15.93 5.63 7.70
N GLU A 99 16.30 4.77 6.75
CA GLU A 99 17.67 4.62 6.25
C GLU A 99 18.10 5.73 5.29
N THR A 100 17.20 6.64 4.89
CA THR A 100 17.50 7.69 3.92
C THR A 100 18.52 8.71 4.45
N PRO A 101 19.73 8.83 3.88
CA PRO A 101 20.68 9.85 4.33
C PRO A 101 20.28 11.24 3.82
N LEU A 102 20.66 12.28 4.56
CA LEU A 102 20.46 13.67 4.13
C LEU A 102 21.24 13.96 2.84
N GLY A 103 20.65 14.71 1.91
CA GLY A 103 21.36 15.26 0.76
C GLY A 103 21.75 14.27 -0.34
N ILE A 104 21.31 13.00 -0.29
CA ILE A 104 21.54 12.02 -1.37
C ILE A 104 20.90 12.44 -2.70
N ALA A 105 19.85 13.28 -2.64
CA ALA A 105 19.24 13.93 -3.80
C ALA A 105 19.89 15.26 -4.20
N GLY A 106 20.95 15.69 -3.50
CA GLY A 106 21.57 17.01 -3.63
C GLY A 106 20.99 18.05 -2.65
N GLY A 107 21.67 19.20 -2.51
CA GLY A 107 21.36 20.20 -1.50
C GLY A 107 20.32 21.26 -1.87
N LYS A 108 19.74 21.19 -3.08
CA LYS A 108 18.71 22.11 -3.59
C LYS A 108 17.33 21.43 -3.58
N THR A 109 16.29 22.07 -4.12
CA THR A 109 14.90 21.57 -4.05
C THR A 109 14.20 21.66 -5.41
N ALA A 110 13.75 20.51 -5.94
CA ALA A 110 13.07 20.33 -7.22
C ALA A 110 11.65 19.79 -7.03
N ILE A 111 10.71 20.66 -6.62
CA ILE A 111 9.32 20.27 -6.31
C ILE A 111 8.59 19.80 -7.58
N GLY A 112 8.73 20.54 -8.68
CA GLY A 112 8.03 20.20 -9.92
C GLY A 112 8.45 18.86 -10.51
N ASP A 113 9.75 18.52 -10.44
CA ASP A 113 10.26 17.21 -10.86
C ASP A 113 9.73 16.07 -9.98
N ALA A 114 9.59 16.30 -8.66
CA ALA A 114 9.01 15.33 -7.74
C ALA A 114 7.53 15.06 -8.05
N ILE A 115 6.76 16.12 -8.30
CA ILE A 115 5.36 16.01 -8.74
C ILE A 115 5.30 15.29 -10.10
N GLY A 116 6.11 15.68 -11.09
CA GLY A 116 6.14 15.04 -12.40
C GLY A 116 6.47 13.54 -12.32
N LEU A 117 7.40 13.15 -11.45
CA LEU A 117 7.70 11.75 -11.17
C LEU A 117 6.50 11.05 -10.53
N ALA A 118 5.83 11.68 -9.56
CA ALA A 118 4.62 11.15 -8.94
C ALA A 118 3.50 10.92 -9.97
N VAL A 119 3.25 11.90 -10.85
CA VAL A 119 2.31 11.77 -11.98
C VAL A 119 2.65 10.54 -12.82
N LYS A 120 3.92 10.41 -13.23
CA LYS A 120 4.38 9.29 -14.04
C LYS A 120 4.12 7.92 -13.39
N ARG A 121 4.16 7.83 -12.05
CA ARG A 121 3.92 6.59 -11.30
C ARG A 121 2.45 6.33 -11.01
N LEU A 122 1.64 7.38 -10.79
CA LEU A 122 0.22 7.27 -10.45
C LEU A 122 -0.70 7.21 -11.67
N GLN A 123 -0.30 7.76 -12.83
CA GLN A 123 -1.14 7.84 -14.06
C GLN A 123 -1.72 6.50 -14.55
N LYS A 124 -1.11 5.37 -14.17
CA LYS A 124 -1.56 4.02 -14.56
C LYS A 124 -2.57 3.40 -13.57
N ARG A 125 -2.89 4.09 -12.47
CA ARG A 125 -3.79 3.61 -11.41
C ARG A 125 -5.22 4.14 -11.63
N PRO A 126 -6.27 3.56 -11.03
CA PRO A 126 -7.60 4.16 -11.06
C PRO A 126 -7.57 5.59 -10.50
N ALA A 127 -8.17 6.55 -11.20
CA ALA A 127 -8.08 7.98 -10.87
C ALA A 127 -8.59 8.29 -9.44
N GLU A 128 -9.66 7.64 -9.04
CA GLU A 128 -10.25 7.75 -7.69
C GLU A 128 -9.27 7.42 -6.55
N ASN A 129 -8.18 6.69 -6.81
CA ASN A 129 -7.26 6.20 -5.79
C ASN A 129 -5.93 6.95 -5.72
N ARG A 130 -5.70 7.98 -6.55
CA ARG A 130 -4.38 8.60 -6.71
C ARG A 130 -4.17 9.76 -5.73
N VAL A 131 -3.31 9.56 -4.73
CA VAL A 131 -2.96 10.61 -3.76
C VAL A 131 -1.45 10.81 -3.71
N LEU A 132 -1.02 12.07 -3.74
CA LEU A 132 0.35 12.49 -3.46
C LEU A 132 0.36 13.32 -2.18
N VAL A 133 1.22 12.98 -1.23
CA VAL A 133 1.52 13.83 -0.07
C VAL A 133 2.94 14.34 -0.24
N LEU A 134 3.07 15.64 -0.48
CA LEU A 134 4.33 16.35 -0.68
C LEU A 134 4.72 17.06 0.62
N LEU A 135 5.92 16.78 1.14
CA LEU A 135 6.47 17.45 2.32
C LEU A 135 7.77 18.16 1.94
N THR A 136 7.86 19.46 2.24
CA THR A 136 9.07 20.29 2.01
C THR A 136 9.19 21.41 3.04
N ASP A 137 10.40 21.92 3.22
CA ASP A 137 10.72 23.04 4.09
C ASP A 137 11.19 24.31 3.33
N GLY A 138 11.18 24.29 1.99
CA GLY A 138 11.81 25.33 1.17
C GLY A 138 11.10 25.67 -0.15
N VAL A 139 11.77 26.52 -0.93
CA VAL A 139 11.33 26.94 -2.28
C VAL A 139 11.88 26.00 -3.34
N SER A 140 11.07 25.71 -4.36
CA SER A 140 11.60 25.09 -5.58
C SER A 140 12.56 26.06 -6.27
N ASN A 141 13.85 25.72 -6.29
CA ASN A 141 14.91 26.59 -6.82
C ASN A 141 15.69 25.97 -7.98
N VAL A 142 15.41 24.71 -8.29
CA VAL A 142 15.89 23.96 -9.45
C VAL A 142 14.80 23.02 -9.94
N GLY A 143 15.04 22.37 -11.07
CA GLY A 143 14.13 21.43 -11.69
C GLY A 143 13.93 21.78 -13.16
N GLU A 144 13.54 20.79 -13.95
CA GLU A 144 13.20 20.98 -15.36
C GLU A 144 11.74 21.43 -15.53
N VAL A 145 10.91 21.15 -14.53
CA VAL A 145 9.47 21.45 -14.53
C VAL A 145 9.13 22.43 -13.42
N GLU A 146 8.40 23.48 -13.76
CA GLU A 146 7.86 24.42 -12.79
C GLU A 146 6.79 23.75 -11.88
N PRO A 147 6.80 24.00 -10.56
CA PRO A 147 5.89 23.31 -9.63
C PRO A 147 4.40 23.50 -9.96
N THR A 148 4.01 24.70 -10.39
CA THR A 148 2.63 25.01 -10.76
C THR A 148 2.20 24.30 -12.04
N GLN A 149 3.10 24.16 -13.02
CA GLN A 149 2.85 23.40 -14.24
C GLN A 149 2.74 21.89 -13.96
N ALA A 150 3.61 21.36 -13.09
CA ALA A 150 3.52 19.97 -12.65
C ALA A 150 2.20 19.69 -11.92
N ALA A 151 1.73 20.62 -11.09
CA ALA A 151 0.43 20.51 -10.41
C ALA A 151 -0.76 20.54 -11.38
N GLN A 152 -0.71 21.37 -12.43
CA GLN A 152 -1.74 21.36 -13.49
C GLN A 152 -1.81 20.00 -14.20
N LEU A 153 -0.65 19.41 -14.50
CA LEU A 153 -0.60 18.07 -15.08
C LEU A 153 -1.16 17.01 -14.12
N ALA A 154 -0.83 17.10 -12.83
CA ALA A 154 -1.38 16.21 -11.81
C ALA A 154 -2.90 16.32 -11.71
N ALA A 155 -3.45 17.53 -11.77
CA ALA A 155 -4.90 17.78 -11.77
C ALA A 155 -5.58 17.16 -13.00
N GLN A 156 -4.98 17.30 -14.20
CA GLN A 156 -5.49 16.67 -15.43
C GLN A 156 -5.52 15.14 -15.34
N GLU A 157 -4.55 14.57 -14.62
CA GLU A 157 -4.48 13.13 -14.32
C GLU A 157 -5.33 12.72 -13.10
N GLY A 158 -6.13 13.61 -12.52
CA GLY A 158 -6.98 13.31 -11.37
C GLY A 158 -6.19 12.89 -10.12
N ILE A 159 -4.97 13.39 -9.95
CA ILE A 159 -4.12 13.13 -8.78
C ILE A 159 -4.34 14.25 -7.78
N ARG A 160 -4.78 13.89 -6.57
CA ARG A 160 -4.92 14.85 -5.46
C ARG A 160 -3.58 15.05 -4.76
N ILE A 161 -3.14 16.30 -4.62
CA ILE A 161 -1.87 16.63 -3.94
C ILE A 161 -2.15 17.34 -2.62
N TYR A 162 -1.73 16.72 -1.51
CA TYR A 162 -1.62 17.38 -0.21
C TYR A 162 -0.21 17.91 -0.04
N THR A 163 -0.08 19.18 0.32
CA THR A 163 1.24 19.81 0.51
C THR A 163 1.43 20.19 1.97
N ILE A 164 2.54 19.77 2.54
CA ILE A 164 2.90 20.01 3.93
C ILE A 164 4.18 20.85 3.95
N GLY A 165 4.05 22.07 4.45
CA GLY A 165 5.19 22.93 4.75
C GLY A 165 5.72 22.62 6.14
N PHE A 166 7.00 22.30 6.30
CA PHE A 166 7.57 21.90 7.58
C PHE A 166 8.74 22.76 8.01
N GLY A 167 8.72 23.26 9.24
CA GLY A 167 9.87 23.94 9.85
C GLY A 167 9.49 24.94 10.93
N ALA A 168 10.44 25.21 11.83
CA ALA A 168 10.20 26.02 13.02
C ALA A 168 9.98 27.51 12.69
N GLU A 169 9.13 28.18 13.46
CA GLU A 169 8.88 29.61 13.32
C GLU A 169 9.98 30.47 13.98
N GLU A 170 10.58 29.94 15.04
CA GLU A 170 11.64 30.61 15.80
C GLU A 170 12.72 29.61 16.21
N MET A 171 13.98 30.00 16.04
CA MET A 171 15.17 29.29 16.53
C MET A 171 16.05 30.29 17.29
N SER A 172 16.46 29.94 18.51
CA SER A 172 17.45 30.71 19.28
C SER A 172 18.86 30.25 18.95
N VAL A 173 19.64 31.11 18.31
CA VAL A 173 21.05 30.86 17.98
C VAL A 173 21.95 31.54 19.01
N PRO A 174 22.97 30.85 19.58
CA PRO A 174 23.94 31.47 20.48
C PRO A 174 24.71 32.61 19.77
N GLY A 175 24.66 33.82 20.33
CA GLY A 175 25.44 34.95 19.84
C GLY A 175 26.62 35.28 20.76
N LEU A 176 27.54 36.11 20.26
CA LEU A 176 28.79 36.47 20.98
C LEU A 176 28.55 37.21 22.32
N LEU A 177 27.40 37.90 22.46
CA LEU A 177 27.02 38.63 23.68
C LEU A 177 25.60 38.30 24.19
N PHE A 178 24.67 38.02 23.28
CA PHE A 178 23.29 37.63 23.58
C PHE A 178 22.80 36.58 22.57
N ASN A 179 21.88 35.71 22.98
CA ASN A 179 21.20 34.79 22.07
C ASN A 179 20.34 35.59 21.08
N ARG A 180 20.33 35.17 19.81
CA ARG A 180 19.56 35.79 18.74
C ARG A 180 18.46 34.85 18.28
N THR A 181 17.21 35.31 18.30
CA THR A 181 16.10 34.58 17.67
C THR A 181 16.09 34.87 16.17
N VAL A 182 16.04 33.81 15.36
CA VAL A 182 15.90 33.88 13.90
C VAL A 182 14.73 33.00 13.47
N ASN A 183 14.09 33.31 12.34
CA ASN A 183 13.09 32.44 11.74
C ASN A 183 13.78 31.55 10.68
N PRO A 184 14.01 30.25 10.98
CA PRO A 184 14.71 29.35 10.07
C PRO A 184 13.86 28.89 8.88
N SER A 185 12.56 29.21 8.85
CA SER A 185 11.61 28.81 7.81
C SER A 185 10.97 30.01 7.11
N ALA A 186 11.66 31.15 7.10
CA ALA A 186 11.26 32.35 6.39
C ALA A 186 11.24 32.16 4.86
N GLU A 187 12.02 31.20 4.36
CA GLU A 187 12.13 30.89 2.94
C GLU A 187 11.05 29.90 2.46
N LEU A 188 10.11 29.46 3.29
CA LEU A 188 9.05 28.55 2.81
C LEU A 188 8.08 29.28 1.86
N ASP A 189 7.93 28.76 0.63
CA ASP A 189 6.99 29.28 -0.36
C ASP A 189 5.56 28.76 -0.12
N ILE A 190 4.87 29.39 0.84
CA ILE A 190 3.48 29.08 1.21
C ILE A 190 2.54 29.25 0.01
N GLU A 191 2.75 30.28 -0.81
CA GLU A 191 1.86 30.62 -1.91
C GLU A 191 1.87 29.52 -2.98
N THR A 192 3.05 29.08 -3.41
CA THR A 192 3.17 28.01 -4.41
C THR A 192 2.63 26.69 -3.88
N LEU A 193 2.92 26.32 -2.63
CA LEU A 193 2.40 25.07 -2.03
C LEU A 193 0.87 25.09 -1.94
N THR A 194 0.29 26.23 -1.53
CA THR A 194 -1.17 26.41 -1.47
C THR A 194 -1.78 26.25 -2.85
N ARG A 195 -1.23 26.91 -3.88
CA ARG A 195 -1.70 26.79 -5.26
C ARG A 195 -1.62 25.35 -5.80
N ILE A 196 -0.56 24.61 -5.46
CA ILE A 196 -0.41 23.20 -5.86
C ILE A 196 -1.57 22.36 -5.28
N ALA A 197 -1.84 22.52 -3.98
CA ALA A 197 -2.89 21.80 -3.31
C ALA A 197 -4.28 22.16 -3.85
N GLU A 198 -4.59 23.46 -3.97
CA GLU A 198 -5.89 23.93 -4.47
C GLU A 198 -6.17 23.48 -5.90
N ASN A 199 -5.18 23.57 -6.79
CA ASN A 199 -5.32 23.17 -8.20
C ASN A 199 -5.64 21.68 -8.37
N THR A 200 -5.27 20.85 -7.39
CA THR A 200 -5.45 19.39 -7.42
C THR A 200 -6.56 18.89 -6.49
N GLY A 201 -7.28 19.81 -5.84
CA GLY A 201 -8.34 19.48 -4.89
C GLY A 201 -7.84 18.86 -3.58
N GLY A 202 -6.58 19.10 -3.21
CA GLY A 202 -6.01 18.77 -1.91
C GLY A 202 -5.97 19.98 -0.97
N ILE A 203 -5.22 19.87 0.12
CA ILE A 203 -5.13 20.90 1.16
C ILE A 203 -3.67 21.18 1.50
N PHE A 204 -3.33 22.46 1.64
CA PHE A 204 -2.06 22.90 2.21
C PHE A 204 -2.15 23.00 3.73
N GLN A 205 -1.16 22.46 4.43
CA GLN A 205 -1.00 22.64 5.87
C GLN A 205 0.45 22.96 6.21
N ARG A 206 0.66 23.79 7.25
CA ARG A 206 1.99 24.12 7.77
C ARG A 206 2.16 23.53 9.16
N ALA A 207 3.21 22.76 9.36
CA ALA A 207 3.62 22.24 10.66
C ALA A 207 4.86 22.99 11.17
N ARG A 208 4.72 23.61 12.34
CA ARG A 208 5.81 24.30 13.05
C ARG A 208 6.51 23.43 14.08
N SER A 209 5.89 22.30 14.43
CA SER A 209 6.34 21.38 15.45
C SER A 209 6.16 19.93 15.00
N SER A 210 6.84 19.01 15.67
CA SER A 210 6.65 17.56 15.50
C SER A 210 5.19 17.15 15.77
N GLN A 211 4.57 17.75 16.80
CA GLN A 211 3.19 17.52 17.20
C GLN A 211 2.20 17.95 16.10
N GLU A 212 2.34 19.17 15.56
CA GLU A 212 1.49 19.65 14.45
C GLU A 212 1.64 18.76 13.22
N LEU A 213 2.85 18.30 12.92
CA LEU A 213 3.07 17.39 11.79
C LEU A 213 2.30 16.08 11.99
N GLU A 214 2.31 15.52 13.20
CA GLU A 214 1.54 14.32 13.52
C GLU A 214 0.03 14.55 13.36
N GLU A 215 -0.48 15.67 13.86
CA GLU A 215 -1.90 16.05 13.73
C GLU A 215 -2.34 16.18 12.27
N ILE A 216 -1.50 16.77 11.41
CA ILE A 216 -1.75 16.85 9.97
C ILE A 216 -1.89 15.45 9.36
N TYR A 217 -0.97 14.53 9.66
CA TYR A 217 -1.05 13.16 9.14
C TYR A 217 -2.26 12.39 9.68
N GLN A 218 -2.64 12.61 10.94
CA GLN A 218 -3.88 12.06 11.51
C GLN A 218 -5.14 12.64 10.85
N ALA A 219 -5.12 13.91 10.42
CA ALA A 219 -6.21 14.50 9.65
C ALA A 219 -6.29 13.91 8.23
N LEU A 220 -5.15 13.68 7.57
CA LEU A 220 -5.08 13.01 6.27
C LEU A 220 -5.65 11.57 6.33
N ASP A 221 -5.52 10.87 7.46
CA ASP A 221 -6.17 9.56 7.69
C ASP A 221 -7.69 9.61 7.59
N LYS A 222 -8.30 10.75 7.96
CA LYS A 222 -9.75 10.94 7.92
C LYS A 222 -10.25 11.42 6.56
N LEU A 223 -9.44 12.22 5.86
CA LEU A 223 -9.78 12.80 4.56
C LEU A 223 -9.71 11.78 3.43
N GLU A 224 -8.80 10.81 3.54
CA GLU A 224 -8.65 9.73 2.58
C GLU A 224 -8.99 8.38 3.24
N PRO A 225 -10.28 8.14 3.56
CA PRO A 225 -10.70 6.88 4.13
C PRO A 225 -10.61 5.78 3.07
N LEU A 226 -10.30 4.58 3.54
CA LEU A 226 -10.42 3.36 2.77
C LEU A 226 -11.88 3.19 2.38
N GLU A 227 -12.17 3.00 1.09
CA GLU A 227 -13.46 2.47 0.66
C GLU A 227 -13.53 1.02 1.16
N GLN A 228 -14.20 0.84 2.29
CA GLN A 228 -14.44 -0.47 2.91
C GLN A 228 -15.72 -1.09 2.36
N ASP A 229 -15.85 -1.18 1.04
CA ASP A 229 -16.78 -2.15 0.49
C ASP A 229 -16.09 -3.50 0.60
N ALA A 230 -16.24 -4.13 1.77
CA ALA A 230 -15.75 -5.47 2.02
C ALA A 230 -16.40 -6.41 1.01
N GLU A 231 -15.74 -6.64 -0.12
CA GLU A 231 -16.16 -7.69 -1.04
C GLU A 231 -15.99 -9.02 -0.32
N THR A 232 -17.09 -9.53 0.23
CA THR A 232 -17.13 -10.84 0.86
C THR A 232 -17.22 -11.89 -0.23
N TYR A 233 -16.16 -12.67 -0.40
CA TYR A 233 -16.21 -13.87 -1.21
C TYR A 233 -16.60 -15.06 -0.34
N ARG A 234 -17.58 -15.87 -0.76
CA ARG A 234 -17.93 -17.11 -0.07
C ARG A 234 -17.40 -18.31 -0.85
N PRO A 235 -16.39 -19.04 -0.34
CA PRO A 235 -15.84 -20.17 -1.06
C PRO A 235 -16.90 -21.28 -1.16
N ILE A 236 -17.20 -21.68 -2.40
CA ILE A 236 -18.13 -22.76 -2.70
C ILE A 236 -17.35 -24.06 -2.86
N ARG A 237 -17.64 -25.07 -2.04
CA ARG A 237 -17.10 -26.43 -2.20
C ARG A 237 -18.18 -27.35 -2.72
N SER A 238 -17.89 -28.10 -3.79
CA SER A 238 -18.82 -29.10 -4.32
C SER A 238 -18.66 -30.43 -3.58
N LEU A 239 -19.76 -30.94 -3.02
CA LEU A 239 -19.80 -32.22 -2.29
C LEU A 239 -20.26 -33.39 -3.14
N PHE A 240 -20.38 -33.21 -4.46
CA PHE A 240 -20.92 -34.23 -5.38
C PHE A 240 -20.18 -35.58 -5.32
N TRP A 241 -18.90 -35.57 -4.92
CA TRP A 241 -18.06 -36.76 -4.85
C TRP A 241 -18.48 -37.72 -3.72
N TYR A 242 -19.07 -37.23 -2.62
CA TYR A 242 -19.60 -38.09 -1.55
C TYR A 242 -20.75 -39.00 -2.03
N PRO A 243 -21.87 -38.47 -2.57
CA PRO A 243 -22.95 -39.31 -3.10
C PRO A 243 -22.52 -40.13 -4.32
N LEU A 244 -21.59 -39.61 -5.15
CA LEU A 244 -21.02 -40.37 -6.26
C LEU A 244 -20.20 -41.59 -5.78
N ALA A 245 -19.37 -41.42 -4.76
CA ALA A 245 -18.62 -42.51 -4.15
C ALA A 245 -19.55 -43.58 -3.57
N ILE A 246 -20.63 -43.18 -2.90
CA ILE A 246 -21.66 -44.11 -2.39
C ILE A 246 -22.34 -44.87 -3.55
N ALA A 247 -22.66 -44.18 -4.65
CA ALA A 247 -23.25 -44.82 -5.84
C ALA A 247 -22.29 -45.84 -6.47
N LEU A 248 -21.01 -45.51 -6.58
CA LEU A 248 -19.98 -46.41 -7.11
C LEU A 248 -19.75 -47.62 -6.21
N LEU A 249 -19.62 -47.41 -4.90
CA LEU A 249 -19.42 -48.51 -3.94
C LEU A 249 -20.62 -49.47 -3.91
N THR A 250 -21.84 -48.94 -3.91
CA THR A 250 -23.04 -49.79 -3.96
C THR A 250 -23.14 -50.56 -5.27
N SER A 251 -22.84 -49.94 -6.41
CA SER A 251 -22.79 -50.63 -7.70
C SER A 251 -21.71 -51.72 -7.74
N PHE A 252 -20.54 -51.44 -7.16
CA PHE A 252 -19.44 -52.39 -7.07
C PHE A 252 -19.79 -53.60 -6.18
N CYS A 253 -20.40 -53.37 -5.01
CA CYS A 253 -20.86 -54.44 -4.13
C CYS A 253 -21.94 -55.33 -4.80
N VAL A 254 -22.90 -54.72 -5.51
CA VAL A 254 -23.92 -55.47 -6.26
C VAL A 254 -23.29 -56.32 -7.36
N CYS A 255 -22.27 -55.79 -8.06
CA CYS A 255 -21.53 -56.54 -9.08
C CYS A 255 -20.80 -57.76 -8.49
N LEU A 256 -20.15 -57.61 -7.34
CA LEU A 256 -19.47 -58.71 -6.64
C LEU A 256 -20.42 -59.79 -6.13
N LEU A 257 -21.61 -59.41 -5.68
CA LEU A 257 -22.64 -60.33 -5.19
C LEU A 257 -23.46 -60.98 -6.33
N HIS A 258 -23.29 -60.52 -7.57
CA HIS A 258 -24.08 -61.03 -8.69
C HIS A 258 -23.65 -62.48 -9.03
N PRO A 259 -24.59 -63.44 -9.04
CA PRO A 259 -24.28 -64.87 -9.13
C PRO A 259 -23.60 -65.29 -10.43
N THR A 260 -23.65 -64.48 -11.49
CA THR A 260 -22.92 -64.76 -12.74
C THR A 260 -21.41 -64.58 -12.60
N LEU A 261 -20.95 -63.64 -11.77
CA LEU A 261 -19.52 -63.39 -11.49
C LEU A 261 -18.97 -64.40 -10.47
N MET A 262 -19.77 -64.70 -9.44
CA MET A 262 -19.44 -65.73 -8.45
C MET A 262 -19.47 -67.14 -9.06
N GLY A 263 -20.42 -67.40 -9.97
CA GLY A 263 -20.49 -68.61 -10.79
C GLY A 263 -19.34 -68.75 -11.79
N TRP A 264 -18.91 -67.65 -12.40
CA TRP A 264 -17.74 -67.65 -13.29
C TRP A 264 -16.43 -67.89 -12.52
N PHE A 265 -16.22 -67.26 -11.37
CA PHE A 265 -15.04 -67.51 -10.52
C PHE A 265 -14.99 -68.93 -9.98
N THR A 266 -16.11 -69.47 -9.49
CA THR A 266 -16.19 -70.85 -8.99
C THR A 266 -16.01 -71.89 -10.10
N ASN A 267 -16.57 -71.66 -11.30
CA ASN A 267 -16.32 -72.54 -12.47
C ASN A 267 -14.88 -72.44 -12.99
N ARG A 268 -14.23 -71.27 -12.91
CA ARG A 268 -12.82 -71.11 -13.31
C ARG A 268 -11.86 -71.80 -12.34
N ILE A 269 -12.17 -71.81 -11.04
CA ILE A 269 -11.41 -72.54 -10.01
C ILE A 269 -11.63 -74.06 -10.18
N LYS A 270 -12.87 -74.53 -10.37
CA LYS A 270 -13.16 -75.94 -10.68
C LYS A 270 -12.51 -76.42 -11.98
N GLY A 271 -12.47 -75.58 -13.02
CA GLY A 271 -11.81 -75.90 -14.30
C GLY A 271 -10.28 -76.00 -14.21
N ARG A 272 -9.65 -75.33 -13.23
CA ARG A 272 -8.22 -75.45 -12.95
C ARG A 272 -7.87 -76.69 -12.14
N LEU A 273 -8.70 -77.07 -11.16
CA LEU A 273 -8.53 -78.31 -10.38
C LEU A 273 -8.71 -79.56 -11.26
N LYS A 274 -9.70 -79.57 -12.17
CA LYS A 274 -9.93 -80.70 -13.09
C LYS A 274 -8.81 -80.91 -14.13
N LYS A 275 -7.95 -79.92 -14.35
CA LYS A 275 -6.76 -80.02 -15.21
C LYS A 275 -5.52 -80.52 -14.45
N ALA A 276 -5.53 -80.47 -13.11
CA ALA A 276 -4.44 -80.97 -12.28
C ALA A 276 -4.57 -82.48 -11.99
N ASP A 277 -5.79 -83.05 -12.02
CA ASP A 277 -6.04 -84.49 -11.86
C ASP A 277 -5.88 -85.31 -13.17
N ILE A 278 -5.51 -84.67 -14.29
CA ILE A 278 -5.31 -85.32 -15.61
C ILE A 278 -3.85 -85.15 -16.10
N ALA A 279 -2.92 -84.82 -15.20
CA ALA A 279 -1.47 -84.83 -15.43
C ALA A 279 -0.81 -85.80 -14.45
#